data_AF-A0A8T6N3K4-F1
#
_entry.id   AF-A0A8T6N3K4-F1
#
_cell.length_a   1.000
_cell.length_b   1.000
_cell.length_c   1.000
_cell.angle_alpha   90.00
_cell.angle_beta   90.00
_cell.angle_gamma   90.00
#
_symmetry.space_group_name_H-M   'P 1'
#
loop_
_entity.id
_entity.type
_entity.pdbx_description
1 polymer ?
#
loop_
_entity_poly.entity_id
_entity_poly.type
_entity_poly.pdbx_seq_one_letter_code
_entity_poly.pdbx_strand_id
1 'polypeptide(L)'
;MAINRLAVFGDSWIYGDELIDPSIPGLECCDHQNKRYRNTHSFSALIAEHFQFPHENFGHPGASLQSTIWTFLWFLENRTCHQDTLCLVGLTGTDRQSWFNPDHEHFGDDPLWNKFIHSTWVNFGSSVVPPEWQDFGKQYLTMSSCDQLSALNYLQAVMFFDGVSKAQGIPLLQFNLYDPHTSIKTDASTLLWPEQNLQHTLLDRPDSKDIHAPGHHPNEQGHQIISELLIPEIKRAILT
;
A
#
# COMPACT_ATOMS: atom_id res chain seq x y z
N MET A 1 -23.49 4.28 10.82
CA MET A 1 -23.77 3.55 9.56
C MET A 1 -23.10 2.19 9.65
N ALA A 2 -23.65 1.16 9.01
CA ALA A 2 -22.99 -0.15 8.99
C ALA A 2 -21.94 -0.17 7.88
N ILE A 3 -20.68 -0.38 8.25
CA ILE A 3 -19.59 -0.63 7.30
C ILE A 3 -19.90 -1.95 6.58
N ASN A 4 -19.78 -1.94 5.25
CA ASN A 4 -20.12 -3.09 4.41
C ASN A 4 -19.11 -3.35 3.29
N ARG A 5 -18.06 -2.54 3.17
CA ARG A 5 -17.03 -2.60 2.10
C ARG A 5 -15.63 -2.40 2.66
N LEU A 6 -14.64 -2.92 1.94
CA LEU A 6 -13.21 -2.73 2.21
C LEU A 6 -12.51 -2.14 0.99
N ALA A 7 -11.85 -1.00 1.17
CA ALA A 7 -10.91 -0.44 0.21
C ALA A 7 -9.50 -0.40 0.83
N VAL A 8 -8.48 -0.88 0.13
CA VAL A 8 -7.11 -0.90 0.65
C VAL A 8 -6.14 -0.15 -0.26
N PHE A 9 -5.19 0.58 0.32
CA PHE A 9 -4.27 1.49 -0.39
C PHE A 9 -2.84 1.29 0.08
N GLY A 10 -1.88 1.32 -0.84
CA GLY A 10 -0.46 1.26 -0.53
C GLY A 10 0.35 0.74 -1.71
N ASP A 11 1.37 -0.07 -1.43
CA ASP A 11 2.33 -0.52 -2.44
C ASP A 11 2.19 -2.00 -2.81
N SER A 12 3.31 -2.66 -3.16
CA SER A 12 3.37 -4.07 -3.52
C SER A 12 2.91 -5.02 -2.41
N TRP A 13 3.04 -4.66 -1.13
CA TRP A 13 2.53 -5.49 -0.03
C TRP A 13 1.00 -5.49 0.01
N ILE A 14 0.39 -4.34 -0.32
CA ILE A 14 -1.06 -4.22 -0.45
C ILE A 14 -1.53 -4.92 -1.73
N TYR A 15 -0.81 -4.71 -2.83
CA TYR A 15 -1.12 -5.32 -4.11
C TYR A 15 -1.06 -6.84 -4.05
N GLY A 16 -0.02 -7.40 -3.42
CA GLY A 16 0.33 -8.82 -3.37
C GLY A 16 1.22 -9.24 -4.54
N ASP A 17 2.31 -8.51 -4.81
CA ASP A 17 3.23 -8.77 -5.95
C ASP A 17 3.81 -10.19 -5.92
N GLU A 18 3.99 -10.74 -4.74
CA GLU A 18 4.61 -12.03 -4.50
C GLU A 18 3.65 -13.21 -4.65
N LEU A 19 2.34 -12.93 -4.69
CA LEU A 19 1.30 -13.95 -4.79
C LEU A 19 1.09 -14.36 -6.24
N ILE A 20 1.74 -15.45 -6.64
CA ILE A 20 1.64 -16.03 -7.98
C ILE A 20 0.85 -17.33 -7.92
N ASP A 21 -0.18 -17.44 -8.75
CA ASP A 21 -0.99 -18.65 -8.86
C ASP A 21 -0.11 -19.86 -9.25
N PRO A 22 -0.02 -20.89 -8.40
CA PRO A 22 0.82 -22.07 -8.66
C PRO A 22 0.44 -22.84 -9.93
N SER A 23 -0.77 -22.65 -10.45
CA SER A 23 -1.25 -23.30 -11.68
C SER A 23 -0.72 -22.65 -12.97
N ILE A 24 -0.17 -21.44 -12.89
CA ILE A 24 0.36 -20.66 -14.03
C ILE A 24 1.77 -20.14 -13.71
N PRO A 25 2.74 -21.04 -13.46
CA PRO A 25 4.08 -20.66 -13.04
C PRO A 25 4.79 -19.82 -14.12
N GLY A 26 5.49 -18.76 -13.69
CA GLY A 26 6.33 -17.93 -14.55
C GLY A 26 5.64 -16.69 -15.13
N LEU A 27 4.39 -16.41 -14.79
CA LEU A 27 3.77 -15.11 -15.06
C LEU A 27 4.29 -14.04 -14.10
N GLU A 28 4.32 -12.81 -14.59
CA GLU A 28 4.56 -11.65 -13.74
C GLU A 28 3.36 -11.39 -12.83
N CYS A 29 3.62 -10.78 -11.67
CA CYS A 29 2.61 -10.52 -10.66
C CYS A 29 1.46 -9.62 -11.14
N CYS A 30 1.74 -8.77 -12.12
CA CYS A 30 0.80 -7.84 -12.73
C CYS A 30 -0.01 -8.44 -13.88
N ASP A 31 0.23 -9.69 -14.28
CA ASP A 31 -0.54 -10.33 -15.35
C ASP A 31 -2.03 -10.46 -14.96
N HIS A 32 -2.95 -10.05 -15.84
CA HIS A 32 -4.40 -10.22 -15.63
C HIS A 32 -4.81 -11.63 -15.21
N GLN A 33 -4.11 -12.68 -15.68
CA GLN A 33 -4.41 -14.05 -15.33
C GLN A 33 -4.15 -14.34 -13.85
N ASN A 34 -3.16 -13.68 -13.25
CA ASN A 34 -2.82 -13.81 -11.83
C ASN A 34 -3.74 -12.96 -10.92
N LYS A 35 -4.42 -11.95 -11.48
CA LYS A 35 -5.25 -10.99 -10.73
C LYS A 35 -6.25 -11.66 -9.78
N ARG A 36 -6.89 -12.76 -10.22
CA ARG A 36 -7.86 -13.47 -9.38
C ARG A 36 -7.18 -14.05 -8.14
N TYR A 37 -6.07 -14.76 -8.32
CA TYR A 37 -5.36 -15.43 -7.23
C TYR A 37 -4.89 -14.41 -6.19
N ARG A 38 -4.21 -13.35 -6.64
CA ARG A 38 -3.76 -12.26 -5.77
C ARG A 38 -4.90 -11.60 -4.99
N ASN A 39 -6.02 -11.33 -5.66
CA ASN A 39 -7.19 -10.70 -5.04
C ASN A 39 -8.00 -11.63 -4.12
N THR A 40 -7.63 -12.92 -4.00
CA THR A 40 -8.22 -13.86 -3.04
C THR A 40 -7.24 -14.34 -1.97
N HIS A 41 -5.93 -14.15 -2.13
CA HIS A 41 -4.91 -14.63 -1.20
C HIS A 41 -4.14 -13.51 -0.47
N SER A 42 -4.25 -12.26 -0.94
CA SER A 42 -3.70 -11.10 -0.22
C SER A 42 -4.36 -10.92 1.14
N PHE A 43 -3.61 -10.40 2.11
CA PHE A 43 -4.09 -10.21 3.47
C PHE A 43 -5.38 -9.36 3.52
N SER A 44 -5.51 -8.39 2.62
CA SER A 44 -6.71 -7.55 2.51
C SER A 44 -7.92 -8.33 2.00
N ALA A 45 -7.70 -9.29 1.08
CA ALA A 45 -8.75 -10.20 0.64
C ALA A 45 -9.20 -11.14 1.78
N LEU A 46 -8.27 -11.66 2.57
CA LEU A 46 -8.57 -12.49 3.74
C LEU A 46 -9.37 -11.71 4.80
N ILE A 47 -9.03 -10.44 5.02
CA ILE A 47 -9.81 -9.52 5.87
C ILE A 47 -11.22 -9.33 5.30
N ALA A 48 -11.34 -9.05 4.01
CA ALA A 48 -12.64 -8.85 3.37
C ALA A 48 -13.53 -10.10 3.47
N GLU A 49 -12.96 -11.29 3.28
CA GLU A 49 -13.64 -12.57 3.47
C GLU A 49 -14.12 -12.74 4.91
N HIS A 50 -13.28 -12.44 5.90
CA HIS A 50 -13.64 -12.52 7.32
C HIS A 50 -14.88 -11.70 7.68
N PHE A 51 -14.99 -10.49 7.11
CA PHE A 51 -16.12 -9.59 7.35
C PHE A 51 -17.25 -9.70 6.31
N GLN A 52 -17.09 -10.55 5.30
CA GLN A 52 -18.00 -10.69 4.16
C GLN A 52 -18.23 -9.36 3.41
N PHE A 53 -17.16 -8.56 3.27
CA PHE A 53 -17.16 -7.29 2.57
C PHE A 53 -16.74 -7.45 1.11
N PRO A 54 -17.31 -6.70 0.16
CA PRO A 54 -16.69 -6.48 -1.13
C PRO A 54 -15.31 -5.84 -0.95
N HIS A 55 -14.32 -6.33 -1.71
CA HIS A 55 -12.92 -5.95 -1.63
C HIS A 55 -12.51 -5.13 -2.87
N GLU A 56 -11.98 -3.93 -2.66
CA GLU A 56 -11.31 -3.13 -3.68
C GLU A 56 -9.85 -2.90 -3.29
N ASN A 57 -8.93 -3.41 -4.10
CA ASN A 57 -7.49 -3.25 -3.89
C ASN A 57 -6.94 -2.13 -4.78
N PHE A 58 -6.47 -1.06 -4.13
CA PHE A 58 -5.82 0.11 -4.74
C PHE A 58 -4.31 0.16 -4.44
N GLY A 59 -3.71 -0.96 -4.04
CA GLY A 59 -2.27 -1.11 -3.96
C GLY A 59 -1.63 -1.05 -5.35
N HIS A 60 -0.37 -0.61 -5.42
CA HIS A 60 0.39 -0.66 -6.67
C HIS A 60 1.89 -0.95 -6.45
N PRO A 61 2.51 -1.84 -7.23
CA PRO A 61 3.93 -2.13 -7.15
C PRO A 61 4.80 -0.87 -7.13
N GLY A 62 5.58 -0.70 -6.06
CA GLY A 62 6.51 0.43 -5.94
C GLY A 62 5.89 1.77 -5.60
N ALA A 63 4.58 1.84 -5.31
CA ALA A 63 3.92 3.06 -4.85
C ALA A 63 4.68 3.73 -3.69
N SER A 64 4.69 5.07 -3.69
CA SER A 64 5.12 5.90 -2.57
C SER A 64 3.93 6.39 -1.75
N LEU A 65 4.21 6.98 -0.60
CA LEU A 65 3.19 7.67 0.21
C LEU A 65 2.43 8.72 -0.60
N GLN A 66 3.14 9.45 -1.48
CA GLN A 66 2.53 10.46 -2.33
C GLN A 66 1.54 9.83 -3.31
N SER A 67 1.93 8.79 -4.05
CA SER A 67 0.98 8.13 -4.97
C SER A 67 -0.20 7.51 -4.22
N THR A 68 0.00 6.98 -3.00
CA THR A 68 -1.09 6.46 -2.17
C THR A 68 -2.12 7.56 -1.84
N ILE A 69 -1.66 8.77 -1.50
CA ILE A 69 -2.54 9.94 -1.28
C ILE A 69 -3.34 10.25 -2.56
N TRP A 70 -2.67 10.30 -3.71
CA TRP A 70 -3.33 10.57 -4.98
C TRP A 70 -4.38 9.52 -5.34
N THR A 71 -4.05 8.24 -5.18
CA THR A 71 -4.99 7.14 -5.43
C THR A 71 -6.19 7.21 -4.49
N PHE A 72 -5.97 7.60 -3.23
CA PHE A 72 -7.05 7.82 -2.27
C PHE A 72 -7.95 8.99 -2.68
N LEU A 73 -7.38 10.12 -3.12
CA LEU A 73 -8.15 11.25 -3.65
C LEU A 73 -8.97 10.84 -4.88
N TRP A 74 -8.39 10.09 -5.81
CA TRP A 74 -9.11 9.54 -6.96
C TRP A 74 -10.29 8.66 -6.50
N PHE A 75 -10.07 7.79 -5.50
CA PHE A 75 -11.14 6.99 -4.90
C PHE A 75 -12.26 7.89 -4.38
N LEU A 76 -11.94 8.96 -3.65
CA LEU A 76 -12.93 9.91 -3.12
C LEU A 76 -13.76 10.59 -4.20
N GLU A 77 -13.16 10.93 -5.33
CA GLU A 77 -13.84 11.58 -6.45
C GLU A 77 -14.69 10.61 -7.29
N ASN A 78 -14.34 9.32 -7.30
CA ASN A 78 -14.91 8.33 -8.22
C ASN A 78 -15.79 7.27 -7.55
N ARG A 79 -15.94 7.31 -6.22
CA ARG A 79 -16.92 6.50 -5.48
C ARG A 79 -17.88 7.40 -4.70
N THR A 80 -19.06 6.89 -4.39
CA THR A 80 -20.13 7.65 -3.72
C THR A 80 -20.42 7.14 -2.30
N CYS A 81 -19.73 6.09 -1.86
CA CYS A 81 -20.06 5.28 -0.69
C CYS A 81 -18.83 5.17 0.23
N HIS A 82 -18.25 6.31 0.59
CA HIS A 82 -17.03 6.33 1.42
C HIS A 82 -17.36 6.10 2.90
N GLN A 83 -18.55 6.49 3.34
CA GLN A 83 -18.96 6.41 4.75
C GLN A 83 -19.32 4.99 5.21
N ASP A 84 -19.65 4.08 4.29
CA ASP A 84 -19.86 2.64 4.55
C ASP A 84 -18.67 1.77 4.10
N THR A 85 -17.58 2.40 3.65
CA THR A 85 -16.34 1.72 3.27
C THR A 85 -15.27 1.90 4.34
N LEU A 86 -14.78 0.79 4.89
CA LEU A 86 -13.55 0.79 5.68
C LEU A 86 -12.36 0.95 4.74
N CYS A 87 -11.56 1.99 4.97
CA CYS A 87 -10.32 2.23 4.26
C CYS A 87 -9.12 1.74 5.09
N LEU A 88 -8.29 0.87 4.53
CA LEU A 88 -7.02 0.49 5.13
C LEU A 88 -5.86 1.05 4.31
N VAL A 89 -4.93 1.73 4.98
CA VAL A 89 -3.77 2.34 4.32
C VAL A 89 -2.49 1.71 4.85
N GLY A 90 -1.79 0.96 3.99
CA GLY A 90 -0.42 0.55 4.23
C GLY A 90 0.53 1.68 3.89
N LEU A 91 1.11 2.31 4.91
CA LEU A 91 2.11 3.36 4.76
C LEU A 91 3.42 2.73 4.29
N THR A 92 3.77 3.01 3.04
CA THR A 92 4.98 2.51 2.37
C THR A 92 6.25 3.27 2.81
N GLY A 93 7.40 2.90 2.25
CA GLY A 93 8.69 3.54 2.51
C GLY A 93 8.67 5.06 2.30
N THR A 94 9.21 5.78 3.26
CA THR A 94 9.19 7.25 3.37
C THR A 94 10.18 7.94 2.42
N ASP A 95 11.15 7.17 1.94
CA ASP A 95 12.15 7.55 0.94
C ASP A 95 11.64 7.39 -0.50
N ARG A 96 10.61 6.56 -0.73
CA ARG A 96 10.03 6.34 -2.06
C ARG A 96 9.34 7.59 -2.59
N GLN A 97 9.46 7.80 -3.89
CA GLN A 97 8.85 8.92 -4.59
C GLN A 97 7.98 8.43 -5.75
N SER A 98 7.00 9.24 -6.13
CA SER A 98 6.17 8.96 -7.30
C SER A 98 5.84 10.25 -8.00
N TRP A 99 6.24 10.34 -9.26
CA TRP A 99 6.08 11.56 -10.04
C TRP A 99 4.95 11.38 -11.03
N PHE A 100 3.99 12.29 -11.01
CA PHE A 100 2.89 12.26 -11.96
C PHE A 100 3.43 12.52 -13.37
N ASN A 101 3.13 11.60 -14.28
CA ASN A 101 3.46 11.69 -15.69
C ASN A 101 2.15 11.71 -16.50
N PRO A 102 1.72 12.88 -17.01
CA PRO A 102 0.49 12.97 -17.79
C PRO A 102 0.56 12.14 -19.09
N ASP A 103 1.77 11.92 -19.59
CA ASP A 103 2.06 11.15 -20.80
C ASP A 103 2.35 9.67 -20.49
N HIS A 104 2.07 9.21 -19.26
CA HIS A 104 2.23 7.79 -18.93
C HIS A 104 1.26 6.95 -19.77
N GLU A 105 1.84 6.19 -20.71
CA GLU A 105 1.16 5.17 -21.47
C GLU A 105 0.83 4.00 -20.54
N HIS A 106 -0.44 3.58 -20.52
CA HIS A 106 -0.87 2.44 -19.72
C HIS A 106 -0.18 1.18 -20.21
N PHE A 107 0.47 0.43 -19.30
CA PHE A 107 1.02 -0.88 -19.61
C PHE A 107 0.12 -1.96 -19.04
N GLY A 108 -0.33 -2.89 -19.89
CA GLY A 108 -1.18 -4.01 -19.47
C GLY A 108 -2.50 -3.54 -18.84
N ASP A 109 -2.75 -3.96 -17.59
CA ASP A 109 -3.97 -3.65 -16.83
C ASP A 109 -3.81 -2.47 -15.86
N ASP A 110 -2.88 -1.55 -16.15
CA ASP A 110 -2.68 -0.37 -15.33
C ASP A 110 -3.99 0.38 -15.11
N PRO A 111 -4.40 0.61 -13.85
CA PRO A 111 -5.66 1.27 -13.57
C PRO A 111 -5.60 2.73 -13.99
N LEU A 112 -6.76 3.32 -14.30
CA LEU A 112 -6.86 4.71 -14.77
C LEU A 112 -6.24 5.75 -13.82
N TRP A 113 -6.21 5.45 -12.51
CA TRP A 113 -5.62 6.31 -11.50
C TRP A 113 -4.09 6.23 -11.44
N ASN A 114 -3.47 5.20 -12.03
CA ASN A 114 -2.03 5.08 -12.04
C ASN A 114 -1.43 5.83 -13.23
N LYS A 115 -0.97 7.05 -12.96
CA LYS A 115 -0.25 7.91 -13.91
C LYS A 115 1.14 8.26 -13.39
N PHE A 116 1.71 7.41 -12.56
CA PHE A 116 2.92 7.74 -11.82
C PHE A 116 4.13 6.98 -12.36
N ILE A 117 5.27 7.65 -12.39
CA ILE A 117 6.57 7.00 -12.43
C ILE A 117 7.04 6.83 -10.99
N HIS A 118 7.13 5.59 -10.54
CA HIS A 118 7.58 5.28 -9.19
C HIS A 118 9.12 5.18 -9.13
N SER A 119 9.73 5.76 -8.09
CA SER A 119 11.19 5.72 -7.90
C SER A 119 11.71 4.28 -7.82
N THR A 120 10.92 3.36 -7.28
CA THR A 120 11.23 1.93 -7.23
C THR A 120 11.50 1.36 -8.63
N TRP A 121 10.71 1.74 -9.63
CA TRP A 121 10.89 1.28 -11.02
C TRP A 121 12.15 1.86 -11.65
N VAL A 122 12.46 3.13 -11.35
CA VAL A 122 13.72 3.76 -11.77
C VAL A 122 14.92 3.04 -11.15
N ASN A 123 14.86 2.78 -9.84
CA ASN A 123 15.97 2.19 -9.07
C ASN A 123 16.29 0.76 -9.52
N PHE A 124 15.27 0.00 -9.92
CA PHE A 124 15.44 -1.35 -10.48
C PHE A 124 15.69 -1.38 -11.99
N GLY A 125 15.75 -0.22 -12.65
CA GLY A 125 16.04 -0.14 -14.09
C GLY A 125 14.93 -0.77 -14.94
N SER A 126 13.67 -0.61 -14.54
CA SER A 126 12.53 -1.16 -15.27
C SER A 126 12.50 -0.66 -16.71
N SER A 127 12.30 -1.58 -17.66
CA SER A 127 12.29 -1.30 -19.09
C SER A 127 11.11 -0.42 -19.53
N VAL A 128 10.07 -0.30 -18.70
CA VAL A 128 8.89 0.54 -18.98
C VAL A 128 9.12 2.01 -18.64
N VAL A 129 10.23 2.35 -17.96
CA VAL A 129 10.54 3.73 -17.58
C VAL A 129 11.41 4.38 -18.65
N PRO A 130 10.96 5.48 -19.29
CA PRO A 130 11.75 6.16 -20.31
C PRO A 130 13.11 6.66 -19.80
N PRO A 131 14.16 6.72 -20.64
CA PRO A 131 15.51 7.11 -20.21
C PRO A 131 15.59 8.45 -19.48
N GLU A 132 14.81 9.44 -19.91
CA GLU A 132 14.73 10.76 -19.27
C GLU A 132 14.20 10.70 -17.84
N TRP A 133 13.23 9.82 -17.57
CA TRP A 133 12.70 9.59 -16.22
C TRP A 133 13.70 8.83 -15.35
N GLN A 134 14.48 7.93 -15.95
CA GLN A 134 15.56 7.24 -15.24
C GLN A 134 16.66 8.23 -14.82
N ASP A 135 17.05 9.14 -15.70
CA ASP A 135 18.04 10.20 -15.40
C ASP A 135 17.51 11.16 -14.34
N PHE A 136 16.27 11.64 -14.50
CA PHE A 136 15.61 12.49 -13.52
C PHE A 136 15.55 11.83 -12.14
N GLY A 137 15.11 10.56 -12.04
CA GLY A 137 15.04 9.86 -10.76
C GLY A 137 16.40 9.70 -10.08
N LYS A 138 17.47 9.45 -10.85
CA LYS A 138 18.85 9.41 -10.34
C LYS A 138 19.31 10.76 -9.82
N GLN A 139 19.05 11.83 -10.57
CA GLN A 139 19.39 13.19 -10.17
C GLN A 139 18.63 13.60 -8.91
N TYR A 140 17.32 13.35 -8.85
CA TYR A 140 16.49 13.61 -7.69
C TYR A 140 17.02 12.88 -6.45
N LEU A 141 17.26 11.57 -6.56
CA LEU A 141 17.78 10.77 -5.45
C LEU A 141 19.13 11.32 -4.95
N THR A 142 20.03 11.69 -5.86
CA THR A 142 21.36 12.16 -5.52
C THR A 142 21.34 13.57 -4.88
N MET A 143 20.44 14.44 -5.32
CA MET A 143 20.44 15.86 -4.92
C MET A 143 19.46 16.18 -3.80
N SER A 144 18.44 15.35 -3.57
CA SER A 144 17.33 15.68 -2.67
C SER A 144 17.09 14.66 -1.55
N SER A 145 17.73 13.49 -1.58
CA SER A 145 17.53 12.48 -0.53
C SER A 145 18.10 12.97 0.81
N CYS A 146 17.24 13.10 1.82
CA CYS A 146 17.62 13.42 3.19
C CYS A 146 16.54 12.96 4.19
N ASP A 147 16.94 12.78 5.45
CA ASP A 147 16.05 12.34 6.52
C ASP A 147 14.89 13.31 6.78
N GLN A 148 15.11 14.62 6.60
CA GLN A 148 14.07 15.63 6.79
C GLN A 148 12.96 15.52 5.73
N LEU A 149 13.33 15.23 4.47
CA LEU A 149 12.36 15.02 3.40
C LEU A 149 11.56 13.73 3.63
N SER A 150 12.26 12.65 4.02
CA SER A 150 11.63 11.39 4.40
C SER A 150 10.62 11.58 5.54
N ALA A 151 11.02 12.29 6.60
CA ALA A 151 10.13 12.59 7.72
C ALA A 151 8.94 13.48 7.34
N LEU A 152 9.15 14.44 6.44
CA LEU A 152 8.07 15.28 5.89
C LEU A 152 7.05 14.44 5.12
N ASN A 153 7.50 13.54 4.24
CA ASN A 153 6.63 12.66 3.46
C ASN A 153 5.75 11.80 4.38
N TYR A 154 6.36 11.22 5.42
CA TYR A 154 5.65 10.41 6.41
C TYR A 154 4.59 11.22 7.16
N LEU A 155 4.98 12.37 7.73
CA LEU A 155 4.08 13.24 8.46
C LEU A 155 2.92 13.72 7.59
N GLN A 156 3.21 14.11 6.34
CA GLN A 156 2.20 14.55 5.40
C GLN A 156 1.17 13.44 5.13
N ALA A 157 1.61 12.20 4.90
CA ALA A 157 0.70 11.09 4.67
C ALA A 157 -0.16 10.77 5.89
N VAL A 158 0.45 10.62 7.06
CA VAL A 158 -0.27 10.29 8.30
C VAL A 158 -1.33 11.34 8.62
N MET A 159 -0.96 12.62 8.56
CA MET A 159 -1.87 13.73 8.85
C MET A 159 -2.94 13.91 7.78
N PHE A 160 -2.62 13.62 6.51
CA PHE A 160 -3.60 13.68 5.43
C PHE A 160 -4.71 12.65 5.65
N PHE A 161 -4.37 11.37 5.85
CA PHE A 161 -5.38 10.32 5.99
C PHE A 161 -6.21 10.48 7.28
N ASP A 162 -5.57 10.81 8.41
CA ASP A 162 -6.28 11.09 9.67
C ASP A 162 -7.20 12.32 9.53
N GLY A 163 -6.71 13.40 8.92
CA GLY A 163 -7.47 14.63 8.72
C GLY A 163 -8.68 14.44 7.80
N VAL A 164 -8.51 13.77 6.67
CA VAL A 164 -9.61 13.49 5.72
C VAL A 164 -10.63 12.53 6.34
N SER A 165 -10.18 11.50 7.05
CA SER A 165 -11.05 10.58 7.78
C SER A 165 -11.96 11.32 8.76
N LYS A 166 -11.38 12.19 9.61
CA LYS A 166 -12.13 12.99 10.59
C LYS A 166 -13.05 14.02 9.94
N ALA A 167 -12.58 14.71 8.90
CA ALA A 167 -13.35 15.75 8.23
C ALA A 167 -14.57 15.20 7.47
N GLN A 168 -14.48 14.00 6.91
CA GLN A 168 -15.52 13.41 6.08
C GLN A 168 -16.27 12.24 6.73
N GLY A 169 -15.88 11.84 7.95
CA GLY A 169 -16.46 10.71 8.66
C GLY A 169 -16.19 9.37 7.97
N ILE A 170 -15.00 9.20 7.38
CA ILE A 170 -14.61 7.97 6.68
C ILE A 170 -13.94 7.02 7.67
N PRO A 171 -14.46 5.78 7.85
CA PRO A 171 -13.79 4.77 8.66
C PRO A 171 -12.42 4.43 8.05
N LEU A 172 -11.33 4.79 8.73
CA LEU A 172 -9.98 4.63 8.20
C LEU A 172 -9.02 4.14 9.27
N LEU A 173 -8.20 3.16 8.91
CA LEU A 173 -7.01 2.75 9.67
C LEU A 173 -5.79 2.82 8.76
N GLN A 174 -4.66 3.23 9.33
CA GLN A 174 -3.38 3.24 8.65
C GLN A 174 -2.33 2.54 9.51
N PHE A 175 -1.35 1.90 8.88
CA PHE A 175 -0.29 1.17 9.56
C PHE A 175 0.99 1.19 8.73
N ASN A 176 2.14 1.14 9.39
CA ASN A 176 3.43 1.16 8.73
C ASN A 176 3.77 -0.21 8.15
N LEU A 177 3.90 -0.29 6.83
CA LEU A 177 4.46 -1.47 6.17
C LEU A 177 5.97 -1.52 6.38
N TYR A 178 6.64 -0.38 6.25
CA TYR A 178 8.09 -0.22 6.39
C TYR A 178 8.43 0.68 7.57
N ASP A 179 9.67 0.59 8.04
CA ASP A 179 10.19 1.51 9.05
C ASP A 179 10.15 2.95 8.50
N PRO A 180 9.42 3.87 9.13
CA PRO A 180 9.42 5.26 8.69
C PRO A 180 10.76 5.96 8.94
N HIS A 181 11.68 5.36 9.71
CA HIS A 181 12.96 5.89 10.16
C HIS A 181 12.84 7.25 10.86
N THR A 182 11.64 7.54 11.37
CA THR A 182 11.33 8.75 12.10
C THR A 182 10.18 8.47 13.06
N SER A 183 10.18 9.15 14.20
CA SER A 183 9.03 9.19 15.09
C SER A 183 8.28 10.50 14.90
N ILE A 184 6.98 10.40 14.69
CA ILE A 184 6.10 11.57 14.64
C ILE A 184 5.36 11.69 15.96
N LYS A 185 5.41 12.87 16.55
CA LYS A 185 4.55 13.21 17.68
C LYS A 185 3.20 13.64 17.12
N THR A 186 2.29 12.69 16.97
CA THR A 186 0.94 12.93 16.45
C THR A 186 -0.11 12.23 17.30
N ASP A 187 -1.28 12.84 17.40
CA ASP A 187 -2.49 12.26 17.99
C ASP A 187 -3.38 11.65 16.89
N ALA A 188 -2.77 11.21 15.77
CA ALA A 188 -3.48 10.57 14.67
C ALA A 188 -4.13 9.26 15.15
N SER A 189 -5.43 9.31 15.39
CA SER A 189 -6.19 8.20 15.97
C SER A 189 -6.38 7.04 14.99
N THR A 190 -6.19 7.30 13.70
CA THR A 190 -6.25 6.28 12.65
C THR A 190 -4.95 5.47 12.53
N LEU A 191 -3.83 5.94 13.09
CA LEU A 191 -2.52 5.28 12.98
C LEU A 191 -2.37 4.15 14.01
N LEU A 192 -2.39 2.93 13.51
CA LEU A 192 -2.10 1.73 14.29
C LEU A 192 -0.61 1.60 14.52
N TRP A 193 -0.25 1.25 15.75
CA TRP A 193 1.10 0.86 16.15
C TRP A 193 2.20 1.82 15.61
N PRO A 194 2.19 3.11 16.00
CA PRO A 194 3.09 4.13 15.43
C PRO A 194 4.58 3.80 15.56
N GLU A 195 4.95 2.98 16.55
CA GLU A 195 6.33 2.55 16.83
C GLU A 195 6.68 1.19 16.19
N GLN A 196 5.76 0.58 15.46
CA GLN A 196 5.97 -0.69 14.78
C GLN A 196 5.98 -0.48 13.28
N ASN A 197 6.69 -1.35 12.57
CA ASN A 197 6.47 -1.57 11.15
C ASN A 197 6.31 -3.06 10.88
N LEU A 198 5.46 -3.38 9.92
CA LEU A 198 5.03 -4.74 9.65
C LEU A 198 6.16 -5.59 9.09
N GLN A 199 7.03 -5.01 8.25
CA GLN A 199 8.18 -5.71 7.69
C GLN A 199 9.12 -6.26 8.76
N HIS A 200 9.62 -5.41 9.66
CA HIS A 200 10.48 -5.87 10.76
C HIS A 200 9.72 -6.85 11.67
N THR A 201 8.45 -6.57 11.96
CA THR A 201 7.61 -7.46 12.78
C THR A 201 7.56 -8.88 12.21
N LEU A 202 7.48 -9.04 10.88
CA LEU A 202 7.48 -10.36 10.24
C LEU A 202 8.90 -10.94 10.13
N LEU A 203 9.91 -10.12 9.82
CA LEU A 203 11.30 -10.57 9.68
C LEU A 203 11.91 -11.06 11.00
N ASP A 204 11.50 -10.48 12.13
CA ASP A 204 11.96 -10.85 13.47
C ASP A 204 11.33 -12.15 14.00
N ARG A 205 10.37 -12.72 13.28
CA ARG A 205 9.72 -13.97 13.69
C ARG A 205 10.67 -15.17 13.55
N PRO A 206 10.55 -16.19 14.42
CA PRO A 206 11.35 -17.42 14.30
C PRO A 206 11.12 -18.19 12.99
N ASP A 207 9.93 -18.06 12.40
CA ASP A 207 9.51 -18.69 11.14
C ASP A 207 9.64 -17.76 9.92
N SER A 208 10.41 -16.67 10.03
CA SER A 208 10.48 -15.64 8.97
C SER A 208 10.86 -16.17 7.59
N LYS A 209 11.64 -17.25 7.51
CA LYS A 209 12.01 -17.88 6.23
C LYS A 209 10.86 -18.60 5.53
N ASP A 210 9.85 -19.04 6.29
CA ASP A 210 8.73 -19.83 5.79
C ASP A 210 7.53 -18.95 5.41
N ILE A 211 7.53 -17.68 5.84
CA ILE A 211 6.42 -16.74 5.65
C ILE A 211 6.74 -15.61 4.65
N HIS A 212 7.93 -15.62 4.05
CA HIS A 212 8.32 -14.64 3.03
C HIS A 212 8.66 -15.30 1.70
N ALA A 213 8.27 -14.65 0.62
CA ALA A 213 8.75 -14.89 -0.72
C ALA A 213 10.16 -14.28 -0.91
N PRO A 214 10.87 -14.61 -2.01
CA PRO A 214 12.10 -13.90 -2.37
C PRO A 214 11.88 -12.39 -2.42
N GLY A 215 12.83 -11.61 -1.87
CA GLY A 215 12.70 -10.16 -1.75
C GLY A 215 12.08 -9.67 -0.43
N HIS A 216 11.80 -10.59 0.51
CA HIS A 216 11.25 -10.28 1.84
C HIS A 216 9.82 -9.74 1.83
N HIS A 217 9.06 -10.04 0.78
CA HIS A 217 7.61 -9.85 0.74
C HIS A 217 6.89 -11.01 1.41
N PRO A 218 5.71 -10.81 2.04
CA PRO A 218 4.99 -11.88 2.71
C PRO A 218 4.39 -12.88 1.71
N ASN A 219 4.71 -14.16 1.82
CA ASN A 219 3.99 -15.17 1.02
C ASN A 219 2.56 -15.37 1.55
N GLU A 220 1.84 -16.40 1.09
CA GLU A 220 0.47 -16.70 1.54
C GLU A 220 0.36 -16.81 3.07
N GLN A 221 1.34 -17.44 3.73
CA GLN A 221 1.37 -17.55 5.19
C GLN A 221 1.65 -16.20 5.85
N GLY A 222 2.56 -15.40 5.29
CA GLY A 222 2.81 -14.03 5.72
C GLY A 222 1.54 -13.17 5.64
N HIS A 223 0.81 -13.24 4.53
CA HIS A 223 -0.46 -12.55 4.36
C HIS A 223 -1.52 -13.01 5.36
N GLN A 224 -1.59 -14.31 5.67
CA GLN A 224 -2.47 -14.81 6.71
C GLN A 224 -2.14 -14.18 8.07
N ILE A 225 -0.87 -14.15 8.47
CA ILE A 225 -0.44 -13.53 9.74
C ILE A 225 -0.81 -12.04 9.78
N ILE A 226 -0.59 -11.30 8.69
CA ILE A 226 -0.95 -9.88 8.61
C ILE A 226 -2.46 -9.70 8.81
N SER A 227 -3.28 -10.54 8.17
CA SER A 227 -4.74 -10.47 8.32
C SER A 227 -5.18 -10.72 9.76
N GLU A 228 -4.57 -11.70 10.44
CA GLU A 228 -4.86 -12.04 11.83
C GLU A 228 -4.46 -10.92 12.81
N LEU A 229 -3.38 -10.18 12.51
CA LEU A 229 -2.95 -9.01 13.27
C LEU A 229 -3.92 -7.83 13.12
N LEU A 230 -4.44 -7.59 11.91
CA LEU A 230 -5.30 -6.43 11.61
C LEU A 230 -6.77 -6.64 11.99
N ILE A 231 -7.31 -7.86 11.92
CA ILE A 231 -8.73 -8.15 12.21
C ILE A 231 -9.16 -7.64 13.60
N PRO A 232 -8.42 -7.86 14.71
CA PRO A 232 -8.78 -7.32 16.01
C PRO A 232 -8.84 -5.79 16.05
N GLU A 233 -7.90 -5.12 15.38
CA GLU A 233 -7.87 -3.65 15.29
C GLU A 233 -9.07 -3.11 14.53
N ILE A 234 -9.40 -3.76 13.41
CA ILE A 234 -10.58 -3.44 12.62
C ILE A 234 -11.84 -3.61 13.47
N LYS A 235 -11.98 -4.74 14.19
CA LYS A 235 -13.12 -4.96 15.09
C LYS A 235 -13.26 -3.84 16.12
N ARG A 236 -12.16 -3.39 16.71
CA ARG A 236 -12.18 -2.25 17.64
C ARG A 236 -12.66 -0.96 16.97
N ALA A 237 -12.17 -0.68 15.76
CA ALA A 237 -12.53 0.52 15.03
C ALA A 237 -14.00 0.54 14.56
N ILE A 238 -14.57 -0.61 14.19
CA ILE A 238 -15.95 -0.69 13.66
C ILE A 238 -17.03 -0.88 14.74
N LEU A 239 -16.66 -1.35 15.93
CA LEU A 239 -17.59 -1.60 17.05
C LEU A 239 -17.68 -0.41 18.04
N THR A 240 -16.89 0.64 17.83
CA THR A 240 -16.93 1.90 18.61
C THR A 240 -17.88 2.91 17.98
#